data_AF-A0A426CDX4-F1
#
_entry.id   AF-A0A426CDX4-F1
#
_cell.length_a   1.000
_cell.length_b   1.000
_cell.length_c   1.000
_cell.angle_alpha   90.00
_cell.angle_beta   90.00
_cell.angle_gamma   90.00
#
_symmetry.space_group_name_H-M   'P 1'
#
loop_
_entity.id
_entity.type
_entity.pdbx_description
1 polymer ?
#
loop_
_entity_poly.entity_id
_entity_poly.type
_entity_poly.pdbx_seq_one_letter_code
_entity_poly.pdbx_strand_id
1 'polypeptide(L)'
;MDHCAHLAVSSVMTQPPATPNTPDSSAQSVARATVTAASSASTAPKPSNDNHPWLAWLLVVCTGFVFWPVTRWVAAEAAARQQIMQGIILIGAAAVLIGWVHRRELRVNGQFSNGALFFLALAFGCVALARWLRLPLLVLPGMALGLAGCLRLLFGEAPYRLFLRPLVIGIAALLVIIPLFPILDWPLRQIAGVNSAWLLESIGVTSGLSLFGQPGQPGLMLRAGSQSFVVATECNGFGLITSSVLLALLAGGISRQPLGRLVLLAALGAVTGCVFNLLRITVICLLAPRFPGHYHAMHEVVGTIALWCGLGLIGWLSWKKGAVGRS
;
A
#
# COMPACT_ATOMS: atom_id res chain seq x y z
N MET A 1 -43.56 -45.24 -23.29
CA MET A 1 -42.75 -44.08 -23.67
C MET A 1 -41.33 -44.33 -23.18
N ASP A 2 -40.74 -45.48 -23.50
CA ASP A 2 -40.12 -45.87 -24.81
C ASP A 2 -38.82 -45.05 -24.99
N HIS A 3 -37.62 -45.59 -25.19
CA HIS A 3 -37.13 -46.93 -25.47
C HIS A 3 -35.58 -46.94 -25.30
N CYS A 4 -35.02 -48.10 -24.92
CA CYS A 4 -33.69 -48.69 -25.28
C CYS A 4 -32.37 -47.94 -24.94
N ALA A 5 -31.35 -48.48 -24.25
CA ALA A 5 -30.73 -49.81 -24.08
C ALA A 5 -29.64 -50.21 -25.13
N HIS A 6 -28.54 -50.76 -24.58
CA HIS A 6 -27.51 -51.69 -25.14
C HIS A 6 -26.31 -51.12 -25.95
N LEU A 7 -25.06 -51.32 -25.47
CA LEU A 7 -24.08 -52.42 -25.77
C LEU A 7 -23.57 -52.36 -27.24
N ALA A 8 -22.34 -52.72 -27.66
CA ALA A 8 -21.07 -53.19 -27.11
C ALA A 8 -20.13 -53.44 -28.33
N VAL A 9 -18.80 -53.57 -28.10
CA VAL A 9 -17.87 -54.51 -28.78
C VAL A 9 -17.61 -54.36 -30.30
N SER A 10 -16.35 -54.10 -30.73
CA SER A 10 -15.40 -55.14 -31.17
C SER A 10 -14.20 -54.61 -31.98
N SER A 11 -13.05 -55.17 -31.60
CA SER A 11 -11.72 -55.37 -32.19
C SER A 11 -11.61 -55.79 -33.67
N VAL A 12 -10.33 -55.86 -34.11
CA VAL A 12 -9.70 -56.61 -35.25
C VAL A 12 -9.14 -55.64 -36.31
N MET A 13 -7.83 -55.34 -36.41
CA MET A 13 -6.61 -56.14 -36.65
C MET A 13 -6.43 -56.55 -38.12
N THR A 14 -5.46 -55.92 -38.82
CA THR A 14 -4.64 -56.54 -39.89
C THR A 14 -3.47 -55.62 -40.32
N GLN A 15 -2.25 -55.97 -39.90
CA GLN A 15 -1.03 -55.95 -40.74
C GLN A 15 -1.11 -57.16 -41.73
N PRO A 16 -0.19 -57.45 -42.71
CA PRO A 16 1.26 -57.18 -42.78
C PRO A 16 1.80 -56.99 -44.26
N PRO A 17 2.98 -57.48 -44.71
CA PRO A 17 4.27 -56.76 -44.77
C PRO A 17 5.07 -56.94 -46.11
N ALA A 18 6.38 -56.59 -46.06
CA ALA A 18 7.54 -57.17 -46.79
C ALA A 18 7.88 -56.62 -48.20
N THR A 19 9.13 -56.46 -48.67
CA THR A 19 10.55 -56.59 -48.21
C THR A 19 11.42 -55.97 -49.36
N PRO A 20 12.66 -56.40 -49.71
CA PRO A 20 13.93 -55.74 -49.40
C PRO A 20 14.72 -55.33 -50.67
N ASN A 21 15.90 -54.72 -50.52
CA ASN A 21 17.14 -55.10 -51.23
C ASN A 21 18.33 -54.22 -50.84
N THR A 22 19.40 -54.93 -50.48
CA THR A 22 20.80 -54.58 -50.16
C THR A 22 21.62 -54.20 -51.43
N PRO A 23 22.97 -54.20 -51.38
CA PRO A 23 23.92 -53.28 -50.74
C PRO A 23 24.89 -52.68 -51.79
N ASP A 24 25.76 -51.73 -51.42
CA ASP A 24 27.09 -51.70 -52.06
C ASP A 24 28.16 -50.97 -51.24
N SER A 25 29.35 -51.56 -51.31
CA SER A 25 30.57 -51.30 -50.58
C SER A 25 31.54 -50.39 -51.35
N SER A 26 32.27 -49.51 -50.65
CA SER A 26 33.70 -49.15 -50.86
C SER A 26 33.99 -47.84 -50.12
N ALA A 27 34.75 -47.81 -49.03
CA ALA A 27 36.22 -47.92 -48.93
C ALA A 27 36.97 -46.75 -49.60
N GLN A 28 37.36 -45.76 -48.80
CA GLN A 28 38.57 -44.90 -48.88
C GLN A 28 38.50 -43.94 -47.66
N SER A 29 39.15 -44.16 -46.53
CA SER A 29 40.60 -44.07 -46.25
C SER A 29 41.23 -42.81 -46.84
N VAL A 30 41.52 -41.81 -45.99
CA VAL A 30 42.84 -41.15 -45.80
C VAL A 30 42.66 -39.78 -45.10
N ALA A 31 43.60 -39.46 -44.19
CA ALA A 31 43.92 -38.15 -43.61
C ALA A 31 43.20 -37.70 -42.32
N ARG A 32 43.64 -38.32 -41.20
CA ARG A 32 44.28 -37.66 -40.05
C ARG A 32 44.41 -36.12 -40.15
N ALA A 33 43.61 -35.39 -39.39
CA ALA A 33 44.00 -34.10 -38.83
C ALA A 33 43.27 -33.87 -37.50
N THR A 34 43.93 -34.28 -36.43
CA THR A 34 43.63 -33.93 -35.05
C THR A 34 43.75 -32.41 -34.90
N VAL A 35 42.64 -31.68 -34.95
CA VAL A 35 42.58 -30.30 -34.46
C VAL A 35 41.86 -30.32 -33.13
N THR A 36 42.64 -30.60 -32.09
CA THR A 36 42.37 -30.21 -30.71
C THR A 36 42.34 -28.68 -30.65
N ALA A 37 41.22 -28.09 -31.05
CA ALA A 37 40.91 -26.72 -30.69
C ALA A 37 40.41 -26.73 -29.25
N ALA A 38 41.34 -26.49 -28.33
CA ALA A 38 41.03 -26.17 -26.94
C ALA A 38 40.02 -25.02 -26.93
N SER A 39 38.77 -25.34 -26.58
CA SER A 39 37.79 -24.36 -26.16
C SER A 39 38.33 -23.71 -24.89
N SER A 40 38.99 -22.57 -25.05
CA SER A 40 39.28 -21.65 -23.96
C SER A 40 37.92 -21.13 -23.48
N ALA A 41 37.37 -21.83 -22.49
CA ALA A 41 36.31 -21.31 -21.65
C ALA A 41 36.83 -20.01 -21.05
N SER A 42 36.51 -18.89 -21.70
CA SER A 42 36.57 -17.57 -21.11
C SER A 42 35.62 -17.59 -19.93
N THR A 43 36.15 -17.92 -18.76
CA THR A 43 35.54 -17.61 -17.48
C THR A 43 35.43 -16.10 -17.43
N ALA A 44 34.32 -15.57 -17.96
CA ALA A 44 33.92 -14.21 -17.72
C ALA A 44 34.05 -13.97 -16.21
N PRO A 45 34.75 -12.90 -15.78
CA PRO A 45 34.94 -12.63 -14.37
C PRO A 45 33.56 -12.55 -13.73
N LYS A 46 33.26 -13.49 -12.84
CA LYS A 46 32.10 -13.43 -11.96
C LYS A 46 32.20 -12.07 -11.27
N PRO A 47 31.21 -11.16 -11.42
CA PRO A 47 31.30 -9.85 -10.78
C PRO A 47 31.56 -10.11 -9.30
N SER A 48 32.67 -9.57 -8.78
CA SER A 48 32.98 -9.66 -7.37
C SER A 48 31.82 -9.00 -6.65
N ASN A 49 31.00 -9.83 -6.00
CA ASN A 49 29.90 -9.36 -5.18
C ASN A 49 30.54 -8.93 -3.86
N ASP A 50 31.31 -7.84 -3.92
CA ASP A 50 31.99 -7.24 -2.78
C ASP A 50 30.92 -6.59 -1.91
N ASN A 51 30.28 -7.43 -1.12
CA ASN A 51 29.33 -7.00 -0.10
C ASN A 51 30.14 -6.14 0.88
N HIS A 52 30.00 -4.83 0.80
CA HIS A 52 30.56 -3.86 1.73
C HIS A 52 29.46 -3.36 2.67
N PRO A 53 29.03 -4.16 3.66
CA PRO A 53 27.89 -3.82 4.51
C PRO A 53 28.13 -2.53 5.32
N TRP A 54 29.38 -2.23 5.65
CA TRP A 54 29.75 -0.98 6.33
C TRP A 54 29.46 0.26 5.47
N LEU A 55 29.73 0.20 4.16
CA LEU A 55 29.47 1.32 3.24
C LEU A 55 27.97 1.50 3.03
N ALA A 56 27.23 0.40 2.97
CA ALA A 56 25.77 0.43 2.93
C ALA A 56 25.19 1.13 4.16
N TRP A 57 25.67 0.79 5.36
CA TRP A 57 25.27 1.46 6.60
C TRP A 57 25.66 2.94 6.62
N LEU A 58 26.88 3.27 6.18
CA LEU A 58 27.32 4.67 6.09
C LEU A 58 26.38 5.49 5.21
N LEU A 59 26.02 4.98 4.02
CA LEU A 59 25.07 5.65 3.12
C LEU A 59 23.70 5.82 3.77
N VAL A 60 23.18 4.79 4.46
CA VAL A 60 21.90 4.88 5.18
C VAL A 60 21.94 5.96 6.26
N VAL A 61 23.01 6.02 7.04
CA VAL A 61 23.19 7.05 8.08
C VAL A 61 23.27 8.44 7.46
N CYS A 62 24.05 8.61 6.38
CA CYS A 62 24.14 9.88 5.65
C CYS A 62 22.78 10.31 5.08
N THR A 63 22.04 9.39 4.45
CA THR A 63 20.67 9.65 3.98
C THR A 63 19.75 10.04 5.14
N GLY A 64 19.83 9.33 6.26
CA GLY A 64 19.08 9.65 7.48
C GLY A 64 19.36 11.06 8.00
N PHE A 65 20.64 11.48 8.01
CA PHE A 65 21.03 12.82 8.43
C PHE A 65 20.48 13.91 7.49
N VAL A 66 20.53 13.70 6.18
CA VAL A 66 19.98 14.65 5.18
C VAL A 66 18.46 14.81 5.31
N PHE A 67 17.73 13.71 5.54
CA PHE A 67 16.27 13.75 5.71
C PHE A 67 15.80 13.98 7.15
N TRP A 68 16.72 14.17 8.10
CA TRP A 68 16.40 14.36 9.52
C TRP A 68 15.47 15.57 9.79
N PRO A 69 15.68 16.76 9.20
CA PRO A 69 14.80 17.90 9.44
C PRO A 69 13.34 17.63 9.03
N VAL A 70 13.16 16.99 7.88
CA VAL A 70 11.83 16.62 7.37
C VAL A 70 11.21 15.52 8.22
N THR A 71 12.00 14.55 8.66
CA THR A 71 11.53 13.49 9.58
C THR A 71 11.03 14.10 10.89
N ARG A 72 11.74 15.08 11.46
CA ARG A 72 11.31 15.81 12.66
C ARG A 72 10.03 16.61 12.43
N TRP A 73 9.92 17.27 11.28
CA TRP A 73 8.70 18.00 10.92
C TRP A 73 7.50 17.05 10.79
N VAL A 74 7.64 15.92 10.09
CA VAL A 74 6.61 14.87 9.99
C VAL A 74 6.20 14.36 11.37
N ALA A 75 7.16 14.10 12.25
CA ALA A 75 6.89 13.64 13.61
C ALA A 75 6.13 14.69 14.43
N ALA A 76 6.48 15.97 14.30
CA ALA A 76 5.79 17.07 14.96
C ALA A 76 4.34 17.23 14.47
N GLU A 77 4.12 17.18 13.15
CA GLU A 77 2.77 17.23 12.57
C GLU A 77 1.91 16.04 13.02
N ALA A 78 2.50 14.85 13.12
CA ALA A 78 1.80 13.68 13.59
C ALA A 78 1.46 13.76 15.09
N ALA A 79 2.38 14.26 15.93
CA ALA A 79 2.14 14.46 17.35
C ALA A 79 1.06 15.53 17.60
N ALA A 80 1.00 16.56 16.76
CA ALA A 80 -0.02 17.59 16.86
C ALA A 80 -1.43 17.11 16.45
N ARG A 81 -1.54 15.97 15.74
CA ARG A 81 -2.80 15.51 15.14
C ARG A 81 -3.02 14.02 15.35
N GLN A 82 -3.94 13.70 16.26
CA GLN A 82 -4.31 12.32 16.59
C GLN A 82 -4.67 11.46 15.36
N GLN A 83 -5.28 12.06 14.34
CA GLN A 83 -5.66 11.38 13.10
C GLN A 83 -4.47 10.95 12.25
N ILE A 84 -3.40 11.77 12.19
CA ILE A 84 -2.15 11.42 11.50
C ILE A 84 -1.39 10.37 12.30
N MET A 85 -1.42 10.49 13.64
CA MET A 85 -0.81 9.51 14.54
C MET A 85 -1.38 8.09 14.31
N GLN A 86 -2.69 7.95 14.10
CA GLN A 86 -3.32 6.66 13.77
C GLN A 86 -2.72 6.04 12.49
N GLY A 87 -2.47 6.85 11.46
CA GLY A 87 -1.81 6.41 10.23
C GLY A 87 -0.37 5.93 10.46
N ILE A 88 0.39 6.63 11.30
CA ILE A 88 1.75 6.20 11.70
C ILE A 88 1.71 4.88 12.46
N ILE A 89 0.78 4.74 13.42
CA ILE A 89 0.61 3.50 14.20
C ILE A 89 0.29 2.33 13.26
N LEU A 90 -0.60 2.53 12.28
CA LEU A 90 -0.96 1.50 11.30
C LEU A 90 0.26 1.05 10.47
N ILE A 91 1.03 2.01 9.96
CA ILE A 91 2.27 1.73 9.19
C ILE A 91 3.31 1.04 10.07
N GLY A 92 3.48 1.49 11.32
CA GLY A 92 4.39 0.88 12.28
C GLY A 92 4.01 -0.56 12.61
N ALA A 93 2.72 -0.82 12.86
CA ALA A 93 2.20 -2.17 13.08
C ALA A 93 2.45 -3.08 11.85
N ALA A 94 2.21 -2.55 10.64
CA ALA A 94 2.50 -3.28 9.41
C ALA A 94 4.00 -3.57 9.24
N ALA A 95 4.88 -2.61 9.55
CA ALA A 95 6.33 -2.80 9.49
C ALA A 95 6.80 -3.88 10.48
N VAL A 96 6.31 -3.83 11.72
CA VAL A 96 6.61 -4.84 12.76
C VAL A 96 6.13 -6.22 12.32
N LEU A 97 4.91 -6.33 11.79
CA LEU A 97 4.36 -7.60 11.32
C LEU A 97 5.17 -8.19 10.17
N ILE A 98 5.50 -7.38 9.15
CA ILE A 98 6.33 -7.81 8.02
C ILE A 98 7.72 -8.24 8.51
N GLY A 99 8.33 -7.45 9.39
CA GLY A 99 9.62 -7.74 9.99
C GLY A 99 9.63 -9.06 10.78
N TRP A 100 8.58 -9.33 11.54
CA TRP A 100 8.43 -10.58 12.29
C TRP A 100 8.22 -11.78 11.36
N VAL A 101 7.22 -11.72 10.48
CA VAL A 101 6.86 -12.83 9.59
C VAL A 101 8.03 -13.19 8.66
N HIS A 102 8.71 -12.19 8.10
CA HIS A 102 9.78 -12.37 7.13
C HIS A 102 11.19 -12.22 7.73
N ARG A 103 11.35 -12.38 9.05
CA ARG A 103 12.64 -12.18 9.75
C ARG A 103 13.83 -12.99 9.20
N ARG A 104 13.55 -14.17 8.64
CA ARG A 104 14.59 -15.06 8.06
C ARG A 104 15.02 -14.62 6.66
N GLU A 105 14.13 -13.95 5.95
CA GLU A 105 14.33 -13.48 4.57
C GLU A 105 14.90 -12.06 4.56
N LEU A 106 14.57 -11.25 5.58
CA LEU A 106 15.09 -9.90 5.80
C LEU A 106 16.45 -9.93 6.52
N ARG A 107 17.46 -10.47 5.84
CA ARG A 107 18.85 -10.39 6.32
C ARG A 107 19.53 -9.17 5.73
N VAL A 108 20.25 -8.43 6.57
CA VAL A 108 21.07 -7.30 6.13
C VAL A 108 22.27 -7.86 5.37
N ASN A 109 22.30 -7.62 4.07
CA ASN A 109 23.33 -8.13 3.17
C ASN A 109 24.22 -7.00 2.62
N GLY A 110 23.73 -5.75 2.59
CA GLY A 110 24.51 -4.60 2.09
C GLY A 110 24.82 -4.70 0.59
N GLN A 111 23.78 -4.86 -0.23
CA GLN A 111 23.92 -5.09 -1.68
C GLN A 111 23.87 -3.77 -2.46
N PHE A 112 24.97 -3.45 -3.12
CA PHE A 112 25.06 -2.33 -4.04
C PHE A 112 24.43 -2.71 -5.38
N SER A 113 23.16 -2.37 -5.54
CA SER A 113 22.46 -2.51 -6.83
C SER A 113 22.33 -1.15 -7.52
N ASN A 114 22.42 -1.14 -8.85
CA ASN A 114 22.14 0.06 -9.66
C ASN A 114 20.75 0.62 -9.34
N GLY A 115 19.79 -0.25 -9.02
CA GLY A 115 18.46 0.15 -8.58
C GLY A 115 18.46 0.90 -7.25
N ALA A 116 19.18 0.44 -6.23
CA ALA A 116 19.29 1.16 -4.97
C ALA A 116 19.96 2.54 -5.16
N LEU A 117 21.07 2.58 -5.90
CA LEU A 117 21.79 3.82 -6.21
C LEU A 117 20.95 4.80 -7.01
N PHE A 118 20.16 4.31 -7.99
CA PHE A 118 19.25 5.14 -8.76
C PHE A 118 18.20 5.81 -7.87
N PHE A 119 17.59 5.06 -6.93
CA PHE A 119 16.61 5.63 -5.99
C PHE A 119 17.25 6.64 -5.03
N LEU A 120 18.46 6.38 -4.54
CA LEU A 120 19.20 7.34 -3.73
C LEU A 120 19.56 8.59 -4.53
N ALA A 121 20.03 8.44 -5.77
CA ALA A 121 20.35 9.55 -6.66
C ALA A 121 19.12 10.42 -6.92
N LEU A 122 17.96 9.81 -7.20
CA LEU A 122 16.70 10.54 -7.32
C LEU A 122 16.30 11.24 -6.02
N ALA A 123 16.48 10.59 -4.87
CA ALA A 123 16.17 11.19 -3.57
C ALA A 123 16.99 12.46 -3.30
N PHE A 124 18.31 12.40 -3.51
CA PHE A 124 19.18 13.57 -3.38
C PHE A 124 18.92 14.60 -4.48
N GLY A 125 18.57 14.17 -5.70
CA GLY A 125 18.12 15.03 -6.79
C GLY A 125 16.87 15.81 -6.41
N CYS A 126 15.88 15.19 -5.77
CA CYS A 126 14.70 15.87 -5.25
C CYS A 126 15.07 16.93 -4.19
N VAL A 127 16.01 16.64 -3.29
CA VAL A 127 16.47 17.62 -2.29
C VAL A 127 17.17 18.80 -2.95
N ALA A 128 18.08 18.54 -3.89
CA ALA A 128 18.78 19.57 -4.65
C ALA A 128 17.79 20.45 -5.46
N LEU A 129 16.83 19.81 -6.13
CA LEU A 129 15.82 20.50 -6.92
C LEU A 129 14.84 21.29 -6.03
N ALA A 130 14.47 20.76 -4.86
CA ALA A 130 13.66 21.47 -3.87
C ALA A 130 14.35 22.76 -3.43
N ARG A 131 15.67 22.70 -3.21
CA ARG A 131 16.49 23.85 -2.84
C ARG A 131 16.62 24.86 -3.98
N TRP A 132 16.83 24.38 -5.20
CA TRP A 132 17.01 25.21 -6.41
C TRP A 132 15.72 25.93 -6.78
N LEU A 133 14.61 25.19 -6.94
CA LEU A 133 13.31 25.73 -7.34
C LEU A 133 12.55 26.39 -6.18
N ARG A 134 13.08 26.33 -4.95
CA ARG A 134 12.41 26.78 -3.71
C ARG A 134 11.05 26.11 -3.50
N LEU A 135 10.96 24.82 -3.86
CA LEU A 135 9.77 23.98 -3.72
C LEU A 135 9.99 22.98 -2.57
N PRO A 136 9.79 23.37 -1.30
CA PRO A 136 10.13 22.52 -0.14
C PRO A 136 9.36 21.19 -0.11
N LEU A 137 8.15 21.15 -0.70
CA LEU A 137 7.34 19.93 -0.77
C LEU A 137 8.00 18.81 -1.60
N LEU A 138 8.94 19.14 -2.49
CA LEU A 138 9.64 18.15 -3.30
C LEU A 138 10.58 17.25 -2.46
N VAL A 139 10.89 17.65 -1.22
CA VAL A 139 11.67 16.80 -0.30
C VAL A 139 10.87 15.58 0.17
N LEU A 140 9.53 15.64 0.17
CA LEU A 140 8.67 14.53 0.59
C LEU A 140 8.76 13.29 -0.33
N PRO A 141 8.59 13.40 -1.67
CA PRO A 141 8.86 12.27 -2.55
C PRO A 141 10.34 11.85 -2.49
N GLY A 142 11.27 12.79 -2.29
CA GLY A 142 12.67 12.48 -2.04
C GLY A 142 12.88 11.57 -0.83
N MET A 143 12.18 11.80 0.28
CA MET A 143 12.25 10.99 1.49
C MET A 143 11.74 9.56 1.23
N ALA A 144 10.62 9.40 0.51
CA ALA A 144 10.11 8.08 0.14
C ALA A 144 11.08 7.31 -0.77
N LEU A 145 11.70 8.00 -1.74
CA LEU A 145 12.72 7.43 -2.62
C LEU A 145 14.00 7.07 -1.85
N GLY A 146 14.41 7.92 -0.90
CA GLY A 146 15.56 7.69 -0.04
C GLY A 146 15.36 6.45 0.83
N LEU A 147 14.17 6.30 1.42
CA LEU A 147 13.80 5.10 2.16
C LEU A 147 13.81 3.86 1.26
N ALA A 148 13.22 3.93 0.06
CA ALA A 148 13.26 2.84 -0.90
C ALA A 148 14.70 2.42 -1.26
N GLY A 149 15.56 3.39 -1.55
CA GLY A 149 16.98 3.18 -1.83
C GLY A 149 17.71 2.53 -0.66
N CYS A 150 17.52 3.03 0.56
CA CYS A 150 18.11 2.47 1.78
C CYS A 150 17.67 1.03 2.04
N LEU A 151 16.37 0.72 1.90
CA LEU A 151 15.86 -0.63 2.11
C LEU A 151 16.39 -1.61 1.05
N ARG A 152 16.48 -1.19 -0.21
CA ARG A 152 17.11 -1.98 -1.28
C ARG A 152 18.59 -2.21 -1.03
N LEU A 153 19.30 -1.20 -0.53
CA LEU A 153 20.73 -1.29 -0.20
C LEU A 153 20.98 -2.25 0.97
N LEU A 154 20.16 -2.21 2.03
CA LEU A 154 20.32 -3.06 3.20
C LEU A 154 19.89 -4.51 2.96
N PHE A 155 18.71 -4.72 2.38
CA PHE A 155 18.08 -6.05 2.28
C PHE A 155 18.19 -6.69 0.89
N GLY A 156 18.60 -5.93 -0.13
CA GLY A 156 18.66 -6.39 -1.51
C GLY A 156 17.33 -6.25 -2.27
N GLU A 157 17.38 -6.54 -3.57
CA GLU A 157 16.27 -6.29 -4.49
C GLU A 157 15.06 -7.19 -4.25
N ALA A 158 15.31 -8.49 -4.02
CA ALA A 158 14.25 -9.47 -3.90
C ALA A 158 13.41 -9.25 -2.63
N PRO A 159 14.00 -9.13 -1.41
CA PRO A 159 13.21 -8.87 -0.20
C PRO A 159 12.50 -7.51 -0.24
N TYR A 160 13.14 -6.49 -0.83
CA TYR A 160 12.50 -5.19 -1.03
C TYR A 160 11.22 -5.31 -1.86
N ARG A 161 11.31 -5.91 -3.04
CA ARG A 161 10.18 -6.02 -3.96
C ARG A 161 9.04 -6.87 -3.40
N LEU A 162 9.37 -7.92 -2.66
CA LEU A 162 8.38 -8.88 -2.17
C LEU A 162 7.67 -8.43 -0.90
N PHE A 163 8.37 -7.74 0.01
CA PHE A 163 7.87 -7.49 1.37
C PHE A 163 7.90 -6.02 1.79
N LEU A 164 8.94 -5.26 1.42
CA LEU A 164 9.13 -3.89 1.93
C LEU A 164 8.53 -2.80 1.05
N ARG A 165 8.34 -3.07 -0.24
CA ARG A 165 7.73 -2.13 -1.19
C ARG A 165 6.35 -1.62 -0.74
N PRO A 166 5.43 -2.44 -0.22
CA PRO A 166 4.14 -1.96 0.30
C PRO A 166 4.30 -0.94 1.43
N LEU A 167 5.29 -1.14 2.32
CA LEU A 167 5.57 -0.22 3.42
C LEU A 167 6.02 1.15 2.89
N VAL A 168 6.90 1.17 1.89
CA VAL A 168 7.31 2.42 1.23
C VAL A 168 6.14 3.12 0.56
N ILE A 169 5.23 2.37 -0.10
CA ILE A 169 4.01 2.94 -0.70
C ILE A 169 3.12 3.56 0.39
N GLY A 170 2.93 2.87 1.52
CA GLY A 170 2.16 3.40 2.65
C GLY A 170 2.78 4.67 3.23
N ILE A 171 4.10 4.70 3.41
CA ILE A 171 4.83 5.89 3.89
C ILE A 171 4.73 7.03 2.87
N ALA A 172 4.91 6.75 1.58
CA ALA A 172 4.74 7.75 0.52
C ALA A 172 3.34 8.36 0.52
N ALA A 173 2.30 7.52 0.67
CA ALA A 173 0.92 7.99 0.80
C ALA A 173 0.73 8.85 2.06
N LEU A 174 1.26 8.44 3.21
CA LEU A 174 1.21 9.25 4.43
C LEU A 174 1.90 10.61 4.26
N LEU A 175 3.06 10.65 3.61
CA LEU A 175 3.79 11.90 3.34
C LEU A 175 2.99 12.86 2.44
N VAL A 176 2.13 12.36 1.55
CA VAL A 176 1.19 13.19 0.77
C VAL A 176 0.00 13.64 1.62
N ILE A 177 -0.50 12.78 2.50
CA ILE A 177 -1.65 13.04 3.36
C ILE A 177 -1.37 14.15 4.39
N ILE A 178 -0.17 14.20 4.97
CA ILE A 178 0.21 15.19 6.01
C ILE A 178 0.00 16.65 5.56
N PRO A 179 0.59 17.13 4.44
CA PRO A 179 0.39 18.50 3.99
C PRO A 179 -1.02 18.76 3.45
N LEU A 180 -1.75 17.70 3.07
CA LEU A 180 -3.11 17.82 2.54
C LEU A 180 -4.15 17.98 3.66
N PHE A 181 -3.87 17.49 4.87
CA PHE A 181 -4.76 17.60 6.02
C PHE A 181 -5.31 19.02 6.29
N PRO A 182 -4.48 20.07 6.48
CA PRO A 182 -5.01 21.39 6.85
C PRO A 182 -5.87 22.00 5.75
N ILE A 183 -5.67 21.59 4.49
CA ILE A 183 -6.46 22.03 3.34
C ILE A 183 -7.81 21.31 3.31
N LEU A 184 -7.82 20.02 3.63
CA LEU A 184 -9.02 19.18 3.54
C LEU A 184 -9.86 19.14 4.82
N ASP A 185 -9.32 19.49 5.99
CA ASP A 185 -10.04 19.38 7.26
C ASP A 185 -11.39 20.12 7.23
N TRP A 186 -11.38 21.39 6.81
CA TRP A 186 -12.58 22.21 6.73
C TRP A 186 -13.61 21.70 5.71
N PRO A 187 -13.28 21.51 4.41
CA PRO A 187 -14.25 21.02 3.44
C PRO A 187 -14.77 19.63 3.78
N LEU A 188 -13.93 18.72 4.30
CA LEU A 188 -14.39 17.40 4.75
C LEU A 188 -15.38 17.51 5.91
N ARG A 189 -15.14 18.42 6.85
CA ARG A 189 -16.07 18.65 7.96
C ARG A 189 -17.42 19.22 7.51
N GLN A 190 -17.40 20.15 6.55
CA GLN A 190 -18.62 20.68 5.94
C GLN A 190 -19.40 19.58 5.21
N ILE A 191 -18.72 18.81 4.36
CA ILE A 191 -19.34 17.71 3.61
C ILE A 191 -19.90 16.67 4.58
N ALA A 192 -19.16 16.27 5.61
CA ALA A 192 -19.64 15.34 6.62
C ALA A 192 -20.88 15.88 7.33
N GLY A 193 -20.86 17.14 7.79
CA GLY A 193 -21.98 17.77 8.47
C GLY A 193 -23.24 17.84 7.61
N VAL A 194 -23.12 18.28 6.35
CA VAL A 194 -24.25 18.38 5.41
C VAL A 194 -24.85 17.01 5.10
N ASN A 195 -24.01 16.02 4.77
CA ASN A 195 -24.50 14.69 4.43
C ASN A 195 -25.11 13.97 5.64
N SER A 196 -24.56 14.16 6.84
CA SER A 196 -25.15 13.62 8.07
C SER A 196 -26.48 14.27 8.41
N ALA A 197 -26.63 15.59 8.22
CA ALA A 197 -27.92 16.28 8.39
C ALA A 197 -28.96 15.70 7.42
N TRP A 198 -28.62 15.62 6.12
CA TRP A 198 -29.52 15.07 5.11
C TRP A 198 -29.94 13.63 5.43
N LEU A 199 -29.01 12.79 5.88
CA LEU A 199 -29.31 11.42 6.30
C LEU A 199 -30.23 11.38 7.53
N LEU A 200 -30.00 12.24 8.55
CA LEU A 200 -30.86 12.36 9.73
C LEU A 200 -32.28 12.83 9.37
N GLU A 201 -32.40 13.77 8.44
CA GLU A 201 -33.69 14.25 7.95
C GLU A 201 -34.47 13.14 7.22
N SER A 202 -33.78 12.32 6.41
CA SER A 202 -34.39 11.19 5.71
C SER A 202 -34.99 10.12 6.62
N ILE A 203 -34.53 10.04 7.87
CA ILE A 203 -35.06 9.13 8.91
C ILE A 203 -36.02 9.82 9.89
N GLY A 204 -36.46 11.04 9.57
CA GLY A 204 -37.48 11.79 10.30
C GLY A 204 -36.96 12.64 11.47
N VAL A 205 -35.64 12.85 11.59
CA VAL A 205 -35.06 13.72 12.62
C VAL A 205 -34.85 15.12 12.04
N THR A 206 -35.53 16.13 12.59
CA THR A 206 -35.32 17.52 12.19
C THR A 206 -33.87 17.91 12.42
N SER A 207 -33.15 18.22 11.34
CA SER A 207 -31.72 18.50 11.43
C SER A 207 -31.32 19.73 10.64
N GLY A 208 -30.21 20.33 11.05
CA GLY A 208 -29.69 21.54 10.41
C GLY A 208 -28.26 21.80 10.80
N LEU A 209 -27.49 22.37 9.87
CA LEU A 209 -26.10 22.74 10.11
C LEU A 209 -26.02 24.25 10.31
N SER A 210 -25.38 24.67 11.39
CA SER A 210 -25.17 26.09 11.71
C SER A 210 -23.68 26.36 11.92
N LEU A 211 -23.25 27.56 11.55
CA LEU A 211 -21.92 28.06 11.85
C LEU A 211 -21.94 28.71 13.25
N PHE A 212 -20.94 28.42 14.06
CA PHE A 212 -20.73 29.07 15.35
C PHE A 212 -19.26 29.47 15.50
N GLY A 213 -18.94 30.37 16.42
CA GLY A 213 -17.55 30.77 16.71
C GLY A 213 -17.16 32.13 16.15
N GLN A 214 -15.92 32.54 16.47
CA GLN A 214 -15.39 33.86 16.14
C GLN A 214 -14.84 33.91 14.69
N PRO A 215 -14.78 35.10 14.07
CA PRO A 215 -14.11 35.27 12.77
C PRO A 215 -12.66 34.78 12.85
N GLY A 216 -12.34 33.70 12.13
CA GLY A 216 -11.00 33.07 12.12
C GLY A 216 -10.94 31.66 12.70
N GLN A 217 -11.92 31.25 13.51
CA GLN A 217 -12.06 29.86 13.99
C GLN A 217 -13.53 29.42 13.89
N PRO A 218 -14.08 29.29 12.67
CA PRO A 218 -15.45 28.87 12.50
C PRO A 218 -15.61 27.42 12.95
N GLY A 219 -16.58 27.18 13.83
CA GLY A 219 -17.09 25.89 14.23
C GLY A 219 -18.36 25.53 13.47
N LEU A 220 -18.62 24.23 13.34
CA LEU A 220 -19.85 23.69 12.77
C LEU A 220 -20.66 23.03 13.86
N MET A 221 -21.95 23.32 13.92
CA MET A 221 -22.88 22.76 14.90
C MET A 221 -24.03 22.09 14.16
N LEU A 222 -24.15 20.78 14.38
CA LEU A 222 -25.21 19.95 13.83
C LEU A 222 -26.33 19.87 14.85
N ARG A 223 -27.49 20.43 14.52
CA ARG A 223 -28.71 20.29 15.30
C ARG A 223 -29.42 19.01 14.86
N ALA A 224 -29.84 18.20 15.81
CA ALA A 224 -30.64 16.99 15.58
C ALA A 224 -31.76 16.95 16.64
N GLY A 225 -32.98 17.31 16.22
CA GLY A 225 -34.11 17.52 17.11
C GLY A 225 -33.88 18.67 18.09
N SER A 226 -33.98 18.36 19.38
CA SER A 226 -33.74 19.31 20.48
C SER A 226 -32.28 19.40 20.91
N GLN A 227 -31.40 18.52 20.42
CA GLN A 227 -29.98 18.52 20.78
C GLN A 227 -29.13 19.13 19.68
N SER A 228 -27.99 19.66 20.09
CA SER A 228 -27.01 20.23 19.17
C SER A 228 -25.63 19.71 19.49
N PHE A 229 -24.93 19.27 18.46
CA PHE A 229 -23.63 18.65 18.55
C PHE A 229 -22.59 19.52 17.85
N VAL A 230 -21.49 19.78 18.54
CA VAL A 230 -20.33 20.41 17.90
C VAL A 230 -19.70 19.39 16.98
N VAL A 231 -19.60 19.72 15.70
CA VAL A 231 -18.86 18.94 14.72
C VAL A 231 -17.39 19.27 14.92
N ALA A 232 -16.73 18.49 15.78
CA ALA A 232 -15.32 18.64 16.07
C ALA A 232 -14.45 18.22 14.87
N THR A 233 -13.16 18.57 14.92
CA THR A 233 -12.14 18.14 13.93
C THR A 233 -12.12 16.63 13.72
N GLU A 234 -12.43 15.86 14.76
CA GLU A 234 -12.51 14.39 14.72
C GLU A 234 -13.69 13.83 13.91
N CYS A 235 -14.70 14.66 13.61
CA CYS A 235 -15.87 14.29 12.82
C CYS A 235 -15.69 14.54 11.32
N ASN A 236 -14.57 15.14 10.89
CA ASN A 236 -14.25 15.33 9.47
C ASN A 236 -14.01 13.99 8.73
N GLY A 237 -13.87 12.88 9.48
CA GLY A 237 -13.62 11.56 8.92
C GLY A 237 -12.20 11.33 8.40
N PHE A 238 -11.30 12.30 8.53
CA PHE A 238 -9.95 12.23 7.98
C PHE A 238 -9.17 11.03 8.52
N GLY A 239 -9.22 10.76 9.83
CA GLY A 239 -8.56 9.59 10.41
C GLY A 239 -9.07 8.27 9.82
N LEU A 240 -10.38 8.15 9.62
CA LEU A 240 -11.05 6.96 9.07
C LEU A 240 -10.76 6.78 7.58
N ILE A 241 -10.83 7.88 6.81
CA ILE A 241 -10.50 7.94 5.38
C ILE A 241 -9.03 7.57 5.16
N THR A 242 -8.11 8.23 5.85
CA THR A 242 -6.67 8.01 5.66
C THR A 242 -6.24 6.64 6.12
N SER A 243 -6.73 6.15 7.26
CA SER A 243 -6.45 4.79 7.72
C SER A 243 -6.98 3.74 6.73
N SER A 244 -8.17 3.97 6.16
CA SER A 244 -8.74 3.07 5.14
C SER A 244 -7.94 3.07 3.84
N VAL A 245 -7.50 4.24 3.37
CA VAL A 245 -6.61 4.37 2.20
C VAL A 245 -5.27 3.68 2.46
N LEU A 246 -4.64 3.94 3.60
CA LEU A 246 -3.36 3.35 3.98
C LEU A 246 -3.47 1.83 4.09
N LEU A 247 -4.51 1.32 4.76
CA LEU A 247 -4.73 -0.11 4.85
C LEU A 247 -4.96 -0.74 3.47
N ALA A 248 -5.73 -0.09 2.60
CA ALA A 248 -5.96 -0.57 1.24
C ALA A 248 -4.66 -0.69 0.42
N LEU A 249 -3.80 0.33 0.51
CA LEU A 249 -2.50 0.36 -0.17
C LEU A 249 -1.53 -0.68 0.41
N LEU A 250 -1.48 -0.82 1.73
CA LEU A 250 -0.64 -1.80 2.43
C LEU A 250 -1.10 -3.23 2.10
N ALA A 251 -2.37 -3.54 2.34
CA ALA A 251 -2.95 -4.87 2.10
C ALA A 251 -2.94 -5.24 0.61
N GLY A 252 -3.30 -4.31 -0.28
CA GLY A 252 -3.25 -4.52 -1.72
C GLY A 252 -1.83 -4.69 -2.23
N GLY A 253 -0.88 -3.93 -1.68
CA GLY A 253 0.55 -4.04 -2.00
C GLY A 253 1.14 -5.37 -1.55
N ILE A 254 0.83 -5.81 -0.32
CA ILE A 254 1.21 -7.12 0.21
C ILE A 254 0.60 -8.25 -0.64
N SER A 255 -0.65 -8.08 -1.08
CA SER A 255 -1.36 -9.00 -1.97
C SER A 255 -0.91 -8.91 -3.44
N ARG A 256 0.10 -8.07 -3.75
CA ARG A 256 0.71 -7.87 -5.07
C ARG A 256 -0.29 -7.49 -6.16
N GLN A 257 -1.26 -6.65 -5.82
CA GLN A 257 -2.16 -6.09 -6.83
C GLN A 257 -1.39 -5.19 -7.81
N PRO A 258 -1.77 -5.17 -9.10
CA PRO A 258 -1.21 -4.22 -10.06
C PRO A 258 -1.51 -2.78 -9.66
N LEU A 259 -0.69 -1.83 -10.12
CA LEU A 259 -0.76 -0.42 -9.73
C LEU A 259 -2.16 0.19 -9.95
N GLY A 260 -2.79 -0.09 -11.10
CA GLY A 260 -4.14 0.40 -11.38
C GLY A 260 -5.18 -0.08 -10.35
N ARG A 261 -5.05 -1.32 -9.85
CA ARG A 261 -5.90 -1.82 -8.76
C ARG A 261 -5.55 -1.18 -7.43
N LEU A 262 -4.28 -0.85 -7.15
CA LEU A 262 -3.92 -0.12 -5.94
C LEU A 262 -4.56 1.27 -5.91
N VAL A 263 -4.57 1.98 -7.05
CA VAL A 263 -5.25 3.29 -7.17
C VAL A 263 -6.75 3.13 -6.93
N LEU A 264 -7.38 2.12 -7.55
CA LEU A 264 -8.79 1.82 -7.31
C LEU A 264 -9.08 1.47 -5.84
N LEU A 265 -8.25 0.63 -5.22
CA LEU A 265 -8.38 0.24 -3.81
C LEU A 265 -8.18 1.44 -2.88
N ALA A 266 -7.27 2.35 -3.20
CA ALA A 266 -7.12 3.61 -2.46
C ALA A 266 -8.38 4.47 -2.57
N ALA A 267 -8.94 4.63 -3.77
CA ALA A 267 -10.20 5.35 -3.96
C ALA A 267 -11.36 4.68 -3.20
N LEU A 268 -11.49 3.36 -3.28
CA LEU A 268 -12.46 2.59 -2.51
C LEU A 268 -12.25 2.72 -1.01
N GLY A 269 -10.99 2.77 -0.54
CA GLY A 269 -10.66 3.03 0.86
C GLY A 269 -11.13 4.41 1.31
N ALA A 270 -10.93 5.44 0.50
CA ALA A 270 -11.41 6.78 0.79
C ALA A 270 -12.95 6.84 0.87
N VAL A 271 -13.64 6.24 -0.10
CA VAL A 271 -15.11 6.12 -0.12
C VAL A 271 -15.60 5.35 1.11
N THR A 272 -14.99 4.20 1.41
CA THR A 272 -15.33 3.38 2.59
C THR A 272 -15.19 4.20 3.87
N GLY A 273 -14.07 4.90 4.06
CA GLY A 273 -13.85 5.74 5.22
C GLY A 273 -14.85 6.88 5.34
N CYS A 274 -15.25 7.49 4.22
CA CYS A 274 -16.28 8.52 4.18
C CYS A 274 -17.64 7.96 4.62
N VAL A 275 -18.06 6.83 4.05
CA VAL A 275 -19.33 6.17 4.41
C VAL A 275 -19.37 5.80 5.89
N PHE A 276 -18.33 5.17 6.42
CA PHE A 276 -18.29 4.81 7.85
C PHE A 276 -18.21 6.04 8.76
N ASN A 277 -17.61 7.15 8.33
CA ASN A 277 -17.66 8.39 9.08
C ASN A 277 -19.08 8.98 9.12
N LEU A 278 -19.82 8.95 8.00
CA LEU A 278 -21.22 9.38 7.99
C LEU A 278 -22.09 8.52 8.92
N LEU A 279 -21.94 7.19 8.82
CA LEU A 279 -22.63 6.24 9.70
C LEU A 279 -22.30 6.49 11.17
N ARG A 280 -21.02 6.73 11.49
CA ARG A 280 -20.57 7.09 12.85
C ARG A 280 -21.35 8.31 13.37
N ILE A 281 -21.36 9.43 12.64
CA ILE A 281 -22.03 10.66 13.06
C ILE A 281 -23.53 10.44 13.24
N THR A 282 -24.18 9.77 12.29
CA THR A 282 -25.62 9.49 12.35
C THR A 282 -25.96 8.62 13.56
N VAL A 283 -25.21 7.55 13.82
CA VAL A 283 -25.42 6.70 14.99
C VAL A 283 -25.21 7.50 16.28
N ILE A 284 -24.17 8.34 16.38
CA ILE A 284 -23.95 9.19 17.56
C ILE A 284 -25.17 10.10 17.81
N CYS A 285 -25.69 10.76 16.78
CA CYS A 285 -26.82 11.67 16.92
C CYS A 285 -28.11 10.96 17.34
N LEU A 286 -28.33 9.73 16.86
CA LEU A 286 -29.50 8.91 17.21
C LEU A 286 -29.41 8.30 18.61
N LEU A 287 -28.20 8.06 19.11
CA LEU A 287 -27.96 7.39 20.37
C LEU A 287 -27.78 8.38 21.53
N ALA A 288 -27.26 9.57 21.26
CA ALA A 288 -27.00 10.61 22.27
C ALA A 288 -28.21 10.95 23.17
N PRO A 289 -29.45 11.10 22.66
CA PRO A 289 -30.61 11.37 23.52
C PRO A 289 -30.91 10.26 24.53
N ARG A 290 -30.48 9.02 24.25
CA ARG A 290 -30.69 7.86 25.14
C ARG A 290 -29.62 7.75 26.23
N PHE A 291 -28.48 8.43 26.08
CA PHE A 291 -27.33 8.34 26.99
C PHE A 291 -26.73 9.72 27.35
N PRO A 292 -27.51 10.64 27.95
CA PRO A 292 -27.08 12.02 28.18
C PRO A 292 -25.86 12.17 29.10
N GLY A 293 -25.63 11.24 30.03
CA GLY A 293 -24.48 11.26 30.94
C GLY A 293 -23.20 10.56 30.43
N HIS A 294 -23.26 9.89 29.27
CA HIS A 294 -22.18 9.03 28.79
C HIS A 294 -21.74 9.37 27.36
N TYR A 295 -21.96 10.62 26.93
CA TYR A 295 -21.70 11.06 25.56
C TYR A 295 -20.27 10.74 25.09
N HIS A 296 -19.25 11.06 25.89
CA HIS A 296 -17.85 10.81 25.52
C HIS A 296 -17.53 9.33 25.35
N ALA A 297 -17.96 8.48 26.28
CA ALA A 297 -17.73 7.04 26.18
C ALA A 297 -18.46 6.43 24.98
N MET A 298 -19.72 6.84 24.77
CA MET A 298 -20.52 6.42 23.62
C MET A 298 -19.86 6.86 22.30
N HIS A 299 -19.39 8.12 22.24
CA HIS A 299 -18.71 8.67 21.08
C HIS A 299 -17.46 7.86 20.70
N GLU A 300 -16.66 7.49 21.70
CA GLU A 300 -15.45 6.69 21.51
C GLU A 300 -15.76 5.26 21.08
N VAL A 301 -16.77 4.62 21.69
CA VAL A 301 -17.18 3.24 21.35
C VAL A 301 -17.74 3.18 19.93
N VAL A 302 -18.67 4.06 19.57
CA VAL A 302 -19.24 4.11 18.22
C VAL A 302 -18.17 4.46 17.19
N GLY A 303 -17.29 5.40 17.52
CA GLY A 303 -16.14 5.75 16.68
C GLY A 303 -15.20 4.57 16.42
N THR A 304 -14.87 3.82 17.47
CA THR A 304 -14.01 2.63 17.40
C THR A 304 -14.66 1.52 16.57
N ILE A 305 -15.96 1.25 16.78
CA ILE A 305 -16.69 0.25 16.00
C ILE A 305 -16.71 0.64 14.52
N ALA A 306 -17.06 1.89 14.20
CA ALA A 306 -17.09 2.37 12.81
C ALA A 306 -15.72 2.28 12.14
N LEU A 307 -14.64 2.62 12.86
CA LEU A 307 -13.27 2.48 12.39
C LEU A 307 -12.95 1.02 12.04
N TRP A 308 -13.16 0.09 12.98
CA TRP A 308 -12.83 -1.33 12.75
C TRP A 308 -13.69 -1.98 11.67
N CYS A 309 -14.97 -1.63 11.56
CA CYS A 309 -15.83 -2.11 10.48
C CYS A 309 -15.35 -1.59 9.12
N GLY A 310 -14.99 -0.30 9.02
CA GLY A 310 -14.45 0.29 7.79
C GLY A 310 -13.12 -0.34 7.38
N LEU A 311 -12.18 -0.46 8.33
CA LEU A 311 -10.89 -1.11 8.10
C LEU A 311 -11.03 -2.59 7.74
N GLY A 312 -11.92 -3.32 8.43
CA GLY A 312 -12.21 -4.72 8.15
C GLY A 312 -12.74 -4.93 6.74
N LEU A 313 -13.70 -4.11 6.31
CA LEU A 313 -14.26 -4.18 4.95
C LEU A 313 -13.20 -3.92 3.88
N ILE A 314 -12.46 -2.81 3.97
CA ILE A 314 -11.46 -2.47 2.95
C ILE A 314 -10.26 -3.42 2.99
N GLY A 315 -9.87 -3.88 4.18
CA GLY A 315 -8.84 -4.89 4.37
C GLY A 315 -9.23 -6.20 3.67
N TRP A 316 -10.44 -6.68 3.88
CA TRP A 316 -10.96 -7.87 3.20
C TRP A 316 -11.00 -7.72 1.68
N LEU A 317 -11.47 -6.58 1.16
CA LEU A 317 -11.49 -6.31 -0.27
C LEU A 317 -10.07 -6.26 -0.87
N SER A 318 -9.12 -5.67 -0.16
CA SER A 318 -7.74 -5.48 -0.63
C SER A 318 -6.90 -6.76 -0.56
N TRP A 319 -7.23 -7.66 0.38
CA TRP A 319 -6.52 -8.92 0.60
C TRP A 319 -6.90 -10.03 -0.40
N LYS A 320 -7.99 -9.86 -1.17
CA LYS A 320 -8.38 -10.82 -2.21
C LYS A 320 -7.26 -10.93 -3.24
N LYS A 321 -6.52 -12.05 -3.23
CA LYS A 321 -5.45 -12.33 -4.22
C LYS A 321 -5.95 -11.99 -5.62
N GLY A 322 -5.24 -11.09 -6.30
CA GLY A 322 -5.50 -10.84 -7.70
C GLY A 322 -5.42 -12.18 -8.44
N ALA A 323 -6.51 -12.57 -9.10
CA ALA A 323 -6.55 -13.70 -10.02
C ALA A 323 -5.71 -13.42 -11.28
N VAL A 324 -4.44 -13.07 -11.09
CA VAL A 324 -3.47 -12.81 -12.15
C VAL A 324 -2.43 -13.91 -12.02
N GLY A 325 -2.73 -15.02 -12.70
CA GLY A 325 -1.98 -16.27 -12.68
C GLY A 325 -2.72 -17.44 -13.34
N ARG A 326 -3.64 -17.18 -14.27
CA ARG A 326 -4.20 -18.15 -15.22
C ARG A 326 -4.29 -17.48 -16.58
N SER A 327 -3.14 -17.26 -17.19
CA SER A 327 -2.98 -16.97 -18.61
C SER A 327 -1.55 -17.34 -18.98
#